data_AF-A0A538NE16-F1
#
_entry.id   AF-A0A538NE16-F1
#
_cell.length_a   1.000
_cell.length_b   1.000
_cell.length_c   1.000
_cell.angle_alpha   90.00
_cell.angle_beta   90.00
_cell.angle_gamma   90.00
#
_symmetry.space_group_name_H-M   'P 1'
#
loop_
_entity.id
_entity.type
_entity.pdbx_description
1 polymer ?
#
loop_
_entity_poly.entity_id
_entity_poly.type
_entity_poly.pdbx_seq_one_letter_code
_entity_poly.pdbx_strand_id
1 'polypeptide(L)'
;MVEAEFLVQALQMRHDVRETSVRLAIAKLANIISPEDADLLGRGYEFLRRLETVLRRSRNTSASSLPPDPIEQRKLAVRMGFKDREGWQQGCERARADIHAIYGKHFGG
;
A
#
# COMPACT_ATOMS: atom_id res chain seq x y z
N MET A 1 3.45 3.66 0.27
CA MET A 1 3.33 3.23 1.69
C MET A 1 2.69 4.33 2.50
N VAL A 2 3.33 5.51 2.56
CA VAL A 2 2.84 6.69 3.29
C VAL A 2 1.36 7.01 3.00
N GLU A 3 0.93 6.96 1.73
CA GLU A 3 -0.48 7.18 1.35
C GLU A 3 -1.47 6.20 2.01
N ALA A 4 -1.12 4.91 2.10
CA ALA A 4 -1.97 3.90 2.73
C ALA A 4 -2.06 4.12 4.25
N GLU A 5 -0.94 4.47 4.89
CA GLU A 5 -0.88 4.74 6.33
C GLU A 5 -1.69 5.98 6.68
N PHE A 6 -1.59 7.04 5.89
CA PHE A 6 -2.41 8.24 6.05
C PHE A 6 -3.90 7.95 5.87
N LEU A 7 -4.28 7.15 4.89
CA LEU A 7 -5.68 6.76 4.71
C LEU A 7 -6.21 5.97 5.91
N VAL A 8 -5.43 5.00 6.41
CA VAL A 8 -5.79 4.24 7.61
C VAL A 8 -5.94 5.18 8.81
N GLN A 9 -4.99 6.09 9.03
CA GLN A 9 -5.06 7.08 10.11
C GLN A 9 -6.27 8.02 9.98
N ALA A 10 -6.59 8.47 8.77
CA ALA A 10 -7.76 9.30 8.52
C ALA A 10 -9.07 8.56 8.83
N LEU A 11 -9.18 7.28 8.42
CA LEU A 11 -10.30 6.42 8.75
C LEU A 11 -10.39 6.17 10.26
N GLN A 12 -9.25 5.95 10.93
CA GLN A 12 -9.18 5.82 12.38
C GLN A 12 -9.71 7.05 13.10
N MET A 13 -9.31 8.25 12.67
CA MET A 13 -9.81 9.51 13.23
C MET A 13 -11.30 9.70 12.99
N ARG A 14 -11.79 9.37 11.79
CA ARG A 14 -13.22 9.50 11.43
C ARG A 14 -14.12 8.59 12.28
N HIS A 15 -13.64 7.39 12.60
CA HIS A 15 -14.42 6.36 13.28
C HIS A 15 -14.00 6.13 14.74
N ASP A 16 -13.18 7.01 15.31
CA ASP A 16 -12.60 6.92 16.67
C ASP A 16 -11.94 5.55 16.97
N VAL A 17 -11.26 4.97 15.98
CA VAL A 17 -10.55 3.68 16.12
C VAL A 17 -9.12 3.91 16.57
N ARG A 18 -8.80 3.53 17.81
CA ARG A 18 -7.44 3.61 18.36
C ARG A 18 -6.68 2.31 18.17
N GLU A 19 -5.64 2.35 17.35
CA GLU A 19 -4.72 1.25 17.10
C GLU A 19 -3.42 1.77 16.47
N THR A 20 -2.26 1.32 16.95
CA THR A 20 -0.96 1.79 16.46
C THR A 20 -0.47 0.92 15.31
N SER A 21 -0.80 -0.37 15.30
CA SER A 21 -0.47 -1.26 14.21
C SER A 21 -1.39 -1.02 13.03
N VAL A 22 -0.87 -0.54 11.90
CA VAL A 22 -1.65 -0.31 10.67
C VAL A 22 -2.43 -1.57 10.25
N ARG A 23 -1.82 -2.75 10.39
CA ARG A 23 -2.48 -4.03 10.08
C ARG A 23 -3.68 -4.29 11.01
N LEU A 24 -3.52 -4.07 12.31
CA LEU A 24 -4.61 -4.25 13.27
C LEU A 24 -5.67 -3.15 13.12
N ALA A 25 -5.26 -1.93 12.75
CA ALA A 25 -6.17 -0.83 12.46
C ALA A 25 -7.07 -1.16 11.27
N ILE A 26 -6.50 -1.68 10.18
CA ILE A 26 -7.27 -2.18 9.02
C ILE A 26 -8.24 -3.29 9.46
N ALA A 27 -7.79 -4.25 10.28
CA ALA A 27 -8.66 -5.32 10.76
C ALA A 27 -9.81 -4.81 11.64
N LYS A 28 -9.58 -3.80 12.48
CA LYS A 28 -10.63 -3.12 13.25
C LYS A 28 -11.60 -2.37 12.35
N LEU A 29 -11.08 -1.59 11.41
CA LEU A 29 -11.84 -0.82 10.42
C LEU A 29 -12.69 -1.72 9.51
N ALA A 30 -12.28 -2.96 9.26
CA ALA A 30 -13.04 -3.93 8.45
C ALA A 30 -14.44 -4.24 9.01
N ASN A 31 -14.69 -3.98 10.29
CA ASN A 31 -16.01 -4.12 10.92
C ASN A 31 -16.87 -2.84 10.82
N ILE A 32 -16.34 -1.77 10.20
CA ILE A 32 -16.94 -0.44 10.18
C ILE A 32 -17.15 0.04 8.74
N ILE A 33 -16.14 -0.15 7.88
CA ILE A 33 -16.23 0.15 6.44
C ILE A 33 -16.73 -1.07 5.67
N SER A 34 -17.05 -0.89 4.38
CA SER A 34 -17.49 -2.01 3.56
C SER A 34 -16.42 -3.11 3.47
N PRO A 35 -16.79 -4.41 3.45
CA PRO A 35 -15.82 -5.51 3.34
C PRO A 35 -14.90 -5.38 2.11
N GLU A 36 -15.45 -4.87 1.01
CA GLU A 36 -14.70 -4.58 -0.21
C GLU A 36 -13.61 -3.53 0.01
N ASP A 37 -13.94 -2.40 0.65
CA ASP A 37 -12.95 -1.35 0.93
C ASP A 37 -11.86 -1.86 1.88
N ALA A 38 -12.24 -2.65 2.88
CA ALA A 38 -11.30 -3.19 3.86
C ALA A 38 -10.31 -4.17 3.22
N ASP A 39 -10.80 -5.07 2.38
CA ASP A 39 -9.98 -6.02 1.63
C ASP A 39 -9.08 -5.30 0.61
N LEU A 40 -9.61 -4.29 -0.08
CA LEU A 40 -8.84 -3.48 -1.03
C LEU A 40 -7.73 -2.69 -0.33
N LEU A 41 -8.03 -2.05 0.80
CA LEU A 41 -7.05 -1.34 1.64
C LEU A 41 -5.99 -2.28 2.19
N GLY A 42 -6.40 -3.46 2.67
CA GLY A 42 -5.51 -4.50 3.18
C GLY A 42 -4.51 -4.95 2.12
N ARG A 43 -4.99 -5.34 0.94
CA ARG A 43 -4.15 -5.78 -0.18
C ARG A 43 -3.19 -4.69 -0.65
N GLY A 44 -3.68 -3.46 -0.81
CA GLY A 44 -2.85 -2.31 -1.19
C GLY A 44 -1.74 -2.01 -0.17
N TYR A 45 -2.08 -2.02 1.13
CA TYR A 45 -1.12 -1.83 2.21
C TYR A 45 -0.05 -2.93 2.22
N GLU A 46 -0.45 -4.20 2.16
CA GLU A 46 0.48 -5.32 2.16
C GLU A 46 1.44 -5.29 0.97
N PHE A 47 0.93 -4.98 -0.22
CA PHE A 47 1.74 -4.82 -1.42
C PHE A 47 2.81 -3.74 -1.22
N LEU A 48 2.40 -2.54 -0.76
CA LEU A 48 3.31 -1.42 -0.54
C LEU A 48 4.33 -1.70 0.56
N ARG A 49 3.92 -2.39 1.63
CA ARG A 49 4.80 -2.78 2.74
C ARG A 49 5.85 -3.80 2.29
N ARG A 50 5.46 -4.76 1.45
CA ARG A 50 6.39 -5.72 0.83
C ARG A 50 7.37 -5.01 -0.09
N LEU A 51 6.90 -4.11 -0.95
CA LEU A 51 7.73 -3.33 -1.85
C LEU A 51 8.79 -2.53 -1.09
N GLU A 52 8.39 -1.81 -0.05
CA GLU A 52 9.30 -1.03 0.78
C GLU A 52 10.33 -1.94 1.49
N THR A 53 9.91 -3.10 1.99
CA THR A 53 10.82 -4.08 2.60
C THR A 53 11.86 -4.59 1.61
N VAL A 54 11.46 -4.90 0.37
CA VAL A 54 12.37 -5.34 -0.69
C VAL A 54 13.35 -4.22 -1.07
N LEU A 55 12.87 -2.98 -1.18
CA LEU A 55 13.69 -1.81 -1.47
C LEU A 55 14.75 -1.56 -0.39
N ARG A 56 14.36 -1.59 0.90
CA ARG A 56 15.27 -1.44 2.03
C ARG A 56 16.39 -2.47 2.02
N ARG A 57 16.05 -3.74 1.77
CA ARG A 57 17.02 -4.83 1.66
C ARG A 57 17.98 -4.65 0.49
N SER A 58 17.51 -4.10 -0.63
CA SER A 58 18.34 -3.92 -1.82
C SER A 58 19.29 -2.72 -1.74
N ARG A 59 18.96 -1.68 -0.98
CA ARG A 59 19.72 -0.42 -0.93
C ARG A 59 20.41 -0.14 0.41
N ASN A 60 20.22 -1.01 1.40
CA ASN A 60 20.71 -0.82 2.78
C ASN A 60 20.36 0.57 3.38
N THR A 61 19.27 1.18 2.90
CA THR A 61 18.78 2.51 3.29
C THR A 61 17.25 2.58 3.16
N SER A 62 16.63 3.54 3.85
CA SER A 62 15.21 3.85 3.73
C SER A 62 14.94 4.50 2.36
N ALA A 63 14.68 3.67 1.34
CA ALA A 63 14.32 4.16 0.01
C ALA A 63 12.81 4.46 -0.04
N SER A 64 12.45 5.74 -0.10
CA SER A 64 11.08 6.21 -0.34
C SER A 64 10.72 6.28 -1.84
N SER A 65 11.70 6.12 -2.72
CA SER A 65 11.56 6.26 -4.18
C SER A 65 12.03 5.01 -4.91
N LEU A 66 11.40 4.73 -6.06
CA LEU A 66 11.78 3.65 -6.95
C LEU A 66 13.15 3.93 -7.60
N PRO A 67 13.98 2.90 -7.89
CA PRO A 67 15.23 3.10 -8.59
C PRO A 67 14.97 3.63 -10.01
N PRO A 68 15.76 4.61 -10.51
CA PRO A 68 15.60 5.09 -11.89
C PRO A 68 16.10 4.09 -12.94
N ASP A 69 17.03 3.20 -12.57
CA ASP A 69 17.60 2.19 -13.46
C ASP A 69 16.59 1.06 -13.78
N PRO A 70 16.23 0.85 -15.06
CA PRO A 70 15.36 -0.24 -15.49
C PRO A 70 15.84 -1.64 -15.11
N ILE A 71 17.16 -1.87 -15.02
CA ILE A 71 17.72 -3.17 -14.64
C ILE A 71 17.42 -3.46 -13.16
N GLU A 72 17.63 -2.47 -12.29
CA GLU A 72 17.26 -2.57 -10.87
C GLU A 72 15.74 -2.70 -10.69
N GLN A 73 14.92 -2.00 -11.49
CA GLN A 73 13.47 -2.19 -11.47
C GLN A 73 13.07 -3.62 -11.84
N ARG A 74 13.72 -4.24 -12.83
CA ARG A 74 13.48 -5.65 -13.19
C ARG A 74 13.85 -6.60 -12.05
N LYS A 75 14.99 -6.38 -11.37
CA LYS A 75 15.39 -7.17 -10.19
C LYS A 75 14.36 -7.04 -9.05
N LEU A 76 13.83 -5.84 -8.83
CA LEU A 76 12.77 -5.62 -7.85
C LEU A 76 11.48 -6.35 -8.23
N ALA A 77 11.07 -6.29 -9.49
CA ALA A 77 9.88 -7.00 -9.98
C ALA A 77 9.96 -8.50 -9.69
N VAL A 78 11.10 -9.13 -10.01
CA VAL A 78 11.33 -10.56 -9.71
C VAL A 78 11.28 -10.85 -8.21
N ARG A 79 11.90 -10.02 -7.37
CA ARG A 79 11.84 -10.18 -5.89
C ARG A 79 10.44 -9.98 -5.32
N MET A 80 9.63 -9.16 -5.98
CA MET A 80 8.21 -8.97 -5.66
C MET A 80 7.33 -10.12 -6.17
N GLY A 81 7.87 -11.05 -6.96
CA GLY A 81 7.16 -12.20 -7.51
C GLY A 81 6.54 -11.97 -8.89
N PHE A 82 6.89 -10.88 -9.57
CA PHE A 82 6.42 -10.59 -10.93
C PHE A 82 7.36 -11.17 -11.97
N LYS A 83 6.79 -11.55 -13.12
CA LYS A 83 7.53 -12.10 -14.27
C LYS A 83 8.41 -11.05 -14.94
N ASP A 84 7.94 -9.82 -15.00
CA ASP A 84 8.59 -8.70 -15.66
C ASP A 84 8.30 -7.37 -14.95
N ARG A 85 8.99 -6.32 -15.42
CA ARG A 85 8.85 -4.96 -14.94
C ARG A 85 7.43 -4.42 -15.16
N GLU A 86 6.81 -4.78 -16.26
CA GLU A 86 5.52 -4.24 -16.68
C GLU A 86 4.40 -4.68 -15.71
N GLY A 87 4.31 -5.98 -15.41
CA GLY A 87 3.35 -6.48 -14.43
C GLY A 87 3.56 -5.89 -13.04
N TRP A 88 4.81 -5.63 -12.66
CA TRP A 88 5.11 -4.96 -11.39
C TRP A 88 4.68 -3.49 -11.39
N GLN A 89 4.88 -2.75 -12.49
CA GLN A 89 4.41 -1.37 -12.63
C GLN A 89 2.89 -1.30 -12.55
N GLN A 90 2.19 -2.18 -13.26
CA GLN A 90 0.73 -2.29 -13.17
C GLN A 90 0.26 -2.59 -11.74
N GLY A 91 0.95 -3.47 -11.02
CA GLY A 91 0.66 -3.75 -9.60
C GLY A 91 0.85 -2.52 -8.70
N CYS A 92 1.89 -1.72 -8.95
CA CYS A 92 2.12 -0.46 -8.23
C CYS A 92 1.02 0.57 -8.50
N GLU A 93 0.65 0.75 -9.77
CA GLU A 93 -0.42 1.66 -10.19
C GLU A 93 -1.76 1.23 -9.61
N ARG A 94 -2.07 -0.07 -9.65
CA ARG A 94 -3.29 -0.62 -9.09
C ARG A 94 -3.40 -0.35 -7.59
N ALA A 95 -2.35 -0.66 -6.82
CA ALA A 95 -2.35 -0.43 -5.38
C ALA A 95 -2.56 1.05 -5.03
N ARG A 96 -2.02 1.98 -5.82
CA ARG A 96 -2.23 3.44 -5.62
C ARG A 96 -3.64 3.87 -6.00
N ALA A 97 -4.14 3.40 -7.15
CA ALA A 97 -5.49 3.70 -7.63
C ALA A 97 -6.55 3.21 -6.63
N ASP A 98 -6.37 2.02 -6.09
CA ASP A 98 -7.22 1.42 -5.08
C ASP A 98 -7.28 2.28 -3.80
N ILE A 99 -6.12 2.73 -3.28
CA ILE A 99 -6.06 3.65 -2.13
C ILE A 99 -6.76 4.98 -2.43
N HIS A 100 -6.54 5.53 -3.62
CA HIS A 100 -7.15 6.80 -4.03
C HIS A 100 -8.67 6.68 -4.17
N ALA A 101 -9.16 5.56 -4.70
CA ALA A 101 -10.59 5.29 -4.83
C ALA A 101 -11.26 5.20 -3.45
N ILE A 102 -10.65 4.52 -2.48
CA ILE A 102 -11.17 4.44 -1.11
C ILE A 102 -11.16 5.84 -0.48
N TYR A 103 -10.09 6.61 -0.65
CA TYR A 103 -10.04 7.99 -0.17
C TYR A 103 -11.19 8.82 -0.75
N GLY A 104 -11.40 8.77 -2.07
CA GLY A 104 -12.50 9.48 -2.72
C GLY A 104 -13.88 9.03 -2.23
N LYS A 105 -14.10 7.72 -2.04
CA LYS A 105 -15.38 7.18 -1.55
C LYS A 105 -15.71 7.62 -0.12
N HIS A 106 -14.71 7.69 0.75
CA HIS A 106 -14.93 8.06 2.15
C HIS A 106 -14.87 9.57 2.36
N PHE A 107 -13.96 10.29 1.70
CA PHE A 107 -13.66 11.71 1.97
C PHE A 107 -13.96 12.66 0.80
N GLY A 108 -14.26 12.16 -0.39
CA GLY A 108 -14.73 12.96 -1.52
C GLY A 108 -16.24 13.19 -1.40
N GLY A 109 -16.62 14.39 -1.00
CA GLY A 109 -17.99 14.89 -1.16
C GLY A 109 -18.26 15.33 -2.58
#